data_AF-Q10VJ6-F1
#
_entry.id   AF-Q10VJ6-F1
#
_cell.length_a   1.000
_cell.length_b   1.000
_cell.length_c   1.000
_cell.angle_alpha   90.00
_cell.angle_beta   90.00
_cell.angle_gamma   90.00
#
_symmetry.space_group_name_H-M   'P 1'
#
loop_
_entity.id
_entity.type
_entity.pdbx_description
1 polymer ?
#
loop_
_entity_poly.entity_id
_entity_poly.type
_entity_poly.pdbx_seq_one_letter_code
_entity_poly.pdbx_strand_id
1 'polypeptide(L)'
;MMISTKKLSSAVTGAIIITTITAMSGLSAKALSLRKVTNLESITFFERTGGTFPQPYTFGLYSSQLLNRLSILNSSSYDFLGKSIELYDIFYSDRFGNLDINREYVTVKSVFNYGKPSGGGLNLREMRFNFADGSTEFANLVADFTVLGNNGHPRTVRNAIDGNLLTHTTAKLSVKAIGFQSP
;
A
#
# COMPACT_ATOMS: atom_id res chain seq x y z
N MET A 1 -40.50 -4.15 -22.03
CA MET A 1 -39.35 -3.23 -22.16
C MET A 1 -38.09 -4.08 -22.08
N MET A 2 -37.38 -4.21 -23.20
CA MET A 2 -36.25 -5.13 -23.40
C MET A 2 -35.00 -4.72 -22.62
N ILE A 3 -34.34 -5.66 -21.95
CA ILE A 3 -32.92 -5.57 -21.62
C ILE A 3 -32.16 -6.34 -22.69
N SER A 4 -31.34 -5.63 -23.47
CA SER A 4 -30.49 -6.20 -24.51
C SER A 4 -29.20 -6.75 -23.89
N THR A 5 -28.96 -8.05 -24.00
CA THR A 5 -27.69 -8.70 -23.66
C THR A 5 -26.82 -8.88 -24.91
N LYS A 6 -25.60 -8.33 -24.91
CA LYS A 6 -24.58 -8.67 -25.92
C LYS A 6 -23.89 -9.97 -25.53
N LYS A 7 -24.00 -10.98 -26.40
CA LYS A 7 -23.37 -12.30 -26.31
C LYS A 7 -21.92 -12.20 -26.79
N LEU A 8 -20.94 -12.58 -25.96
CA LEU A 8 -19.59 -12.94 -26.43
C LEU A 8 -19.55 -14.46 -26.62
N SER A 9 -19.24 -14.91 -27.83
CA SER A 9 -19.21 -16.32 -28.23
C SER A 9 -18.02 -17.07 -27.63
N SER A 10 -18.28 -18.33 -27.33
CA SER A 10 -17.43 -19.34 -26.69
C SER A 10 -16.13 -19.66 -27.44
N ALA A 11 -15.05 -19.87 -26.68
CA ALA A 11 -14.14 -21.01 -26.88
C ALA A 11 -13.29 -21.30 -25.62
N VAL A 12 -13.17 -22.60 -25.34
CA VAL A 12 -12.16 -23.28 -24.50
C VAL A 12 -12.39 -23.35 -22.99
N THR A 13 -13.19 -24.36 -22.63
CA THR A 13 -12.91 -25.44 -21.66
C THR A 13 -11.88 -25.16 -20.54
N GLY A 14 -12.42 -24.89 -19.36
CA GLY A 14 -11.75 -25.03 -18.07
C GLY A 14 -12.76 -24.66 -17.00
N ALA A 15 -13.20 -25.61 -16.18
CA ALA A 15 -14.19 -25.37 -15.14
C ALA A 15 -13.66 -24.31 -14.15
N ILE A 16 -14.15 -23.07 -14.25
CA ILE A 16 -13.99 -22.08 -13.20
C ILE A 16 -15.14 -22.32 -12.23
N ILE A 17 -14.85 -23.03 -11.13
CA ILE A 17 -15.70 -22.96 -9.94
C ILE A 17 -15.55 -21.53 -9.41
N ILE A 18 -16.45 -20.63 -9.80
CA ILE A 18 -16.61 -19.34 -9.13
C ILE A 18 -17.39 -19.65 -7.85
N THR A 19 -16.68 -19.99 -6.79
CA THR A 19 -17.26 -19.95 -5.45
C THR A 19 -17.45 -18.48 -5.11
N THR A 20 -18.65 -17.96 -5.38
CA THR A 20 -19.05 -16.64 -4.89
C THR A 20 -19.19 -16.73 -3.38
N ILE A 21 -18.12 -16.45 -2.65
CA ILE A 21 -18.23 -16.15 -1.22
C ILE A 21 -18.98 -14.83 -1.13
N THR A 22 -20.28 -14.93 -0.89
CA THR A 22 -21.09 -13.78 -0.51
C THR A 22 -20.61 -13.42 0.89
N ALA A 23 -19.63 -12.52 0.98
CA ALA A 23 -19.28 -11.92 2.26
C ALA A 23 -20.55 -11.23 2.76
N MET A 24 -21.11 -11.77 3.84
CA MET A 24 -22.24 -11.16 4.51
C MET A 24 -21.90 -9.70 4.75
N SER A 25 -22.81 -8.81 4.34
CA SER A 25 -22.82 -7.40 4.69
C SER A 25 -23.02 -7.27 6.21
N GLY A 26 -21.95 -7.55 6.96
CA GLY A 26 -21.81 -7.16 8.35
C GLY A 26 -21.55 -5.67 8.39
N LEU A 27 -22.22 -4.98 9.30
CA LEU A 27 -21.99 -3.58 9.60
C LEU A 27 -20.48 -3.31 9.60
N SER A 28 -20.01 -2.40 8.75
CA SER A 28 -18.65 -1.87 8.87
C SER A 28 -18.63 -1.08 10.17
N ALA A 29 -18.29 -1.76 11.27
CA ALA A 29 -17.74 -1.09 12.43
C ALA A 29 -16.60 -0.24 11.88
N LYS A 30 -16.80 1.09 11.91
CA LYS A 30 -15.81 2.04 11.42
C LYS A 30 -14.55 1.78 12.24
N ALA A 31 -13.53 1.17 11.64
CA ALA A 31 -12.37 0.76 12.40
C ALA A 31 -11.64 1.98 12.96
N LEU A 32 -10.91 1.77 14.04
CA LEU A 32 -10.24 2.82 14.78
C LEU A 32 -9.25 3.55 13.85
N SER A 33 -9.33 4.88 13.80
CA SER A 33 -8.32 5.67 13.12
C SER A 33 -6.94 5.31 13.65
N LEU A 34 -5.95 5.14 12.77
CA LEU A 34 -4.58 4.86 13.23
C LEU A 34 -4.07 5.92 14.20
N ARG A 35 -4.46 7.19 14.01
CA ARG A 35 -4.11 8.29 14.95
C ARG A 35 -4.76 8.19 16.33
N LYS A 36 -5.76 7.32 16.48
CA LYS A 36 -6.48 7.05 17.73
C LYS A 36 -6.08 5.73 18.37
N VAL A 37 -5.16 4.98 17.76
CA VAL A 37 -4.58 3.79 18.37
C VAL A 37 -3.80 4.25 19.60
N THR A 38 -4.19 3.76 20.77
CA THR A 38 -3.55 4.09 22.04
C THR A 38 -2.06 3.78 21.97
N ASN A 39 -1.24 4.72 22.45
CA ASN A 39 0.21 4.64 22.50
C ASN A 39 0.93 4.52 21.16
N LEU A 40 0.25 4.56 20.01
CA LEU A 40 0.96 4.65 18.73
C LEU A 40 1.66 6.02 18.65
N GLU A 41 2.93 6.04 18.28
CA GLU A 41 3.74 7.26 18.26
C GLU A 41 4.17 7.64 16.84
N SER A 42 4.57 6.64 16.06
CA SER A 42 5.07 6.86 14.69
C SER A 42 4.89 5.64 13.81
N ILE A 43 5.07 5.86 12.51
CA ILE A 43 5.04 4.84 11.47
C ILE A 43 6.37 4.87 10.73
N THR A 44 7.01 3.72 10.59
CA THR A 44 8.25 3.55 9.82
C THR A 44 7.98 2.78 8.53
N PHE A 45 8.44 3.31 7.41
CA PHE A 45 8.42 2.64 6.10
C PHE A 45 9.82 2.15 5.78
N PHE A 46 9.95 0.86 5.44
CA PHE A 46 11.22 0.26 5.06
C PHE A 46 11.31 0.14 3.55
N GLU A 47 12.23 0.88 2.95
CA GLU A 47 12.53 0.87 1.51
C GLU A 47 13.93 0.26 1.28
N ARG A 48 14.23 -0.36 0.15
CA ARG A 48 15.54 -1.01 -0.07
C ARG A 48 16.24 -0.69 -1.40
N THR A 49 15.64 0.07 -2.31
CA THR A 49 16.14 0.18 -3.68
C THR A 49 17.57 0.70 -3.74
N GLY A 50 18.48 -0.14 -4.24
CA GLY A 50 19.89 0.20 -4.40
C GLY A 50 20.77 -0.02 -3.15
N GLY A 51 20.21 -0.51 -2.04
CA GLY A 51 20.94 -0.85 -0.81
C GLY A 51 21.03 -2.35 -0.51
N THR A 52 21.93 -2.73 0.40
CA THR A 52 21.99 -4.09 0.97
C THR A 52 21.00 -4.27 2.11
N PHE A 53 20.74 -3.21 2.89
CA PHE A 53 19.80 -3.18 4.00
C PHE A 53 18.62 -2.25 3.72
N PRO A 54 17.44 -2.51 4.31
CA PRO A 54 16.33 -1.57 4.19
C PRO A 54 16.61 -0.27 4.94
N GLN A 55 16.38 0.85 4.26
CA GLN A 55 16.41 2.19 4.79
C GLN A 55 15.07 2.50 5.47
N PRO A 56 15.06 2.86 6.77
CA PRO A 56 13.85 3.26 7.46
C PRO A 56 13.54 4.75 7.23
N TYR A 57 12.25 5.06 7.01
CA TYR A 57 11.69 6.41 7.00
C TYR A 57 10.58 6.51 8.04
N THR A 58 10.80 7.26 9.11
CA THR A 58 9.88 7.34 10.24
C THR A 58 9.15 8.67 10.28
N PHE A 59 7.83 8.61 10.44
CA PHE A 59 6.95 9.77 10.49
C PHE A 59 6.06 9.71 11.74
N GLY A 60 6.02 10.79 12.50
CA GLY A 60 5.09 10.93 13.63
C GLY A 60 3.64 10.99 13.15
N LEU A 61 2.68 10.62 14.00
CA LEU A 61 1.26 10.53 13.63
C LEU A 61 0.59 11.82 13.14
N TYR A 62 1.22 12.97 13.41
CA TYR A 62 0.72 14.28 13.00
C TYR A 62 1.68 14.97 12.02
N SER A 63 2.58 14.21 11.38
CA SER A 63 3.46 14.74 10.34
C SER A 63 2.65 15.31 9.18
N SER A 64 3.17 16.35 8.53
CA SER A 64 2.50 16.95 7.39
C SER A 64 2.35 15.98 6.23
N GLN A 65 3.29 15.04 6.09
CA GLN A 65 3.26 13.95 5.11
C GLN A 65 2.00 13.10 5.32
N LEU A 66 1.84 12.50 6.51
CA LEU A 66 0.70 11.63 6.77
C LEU A 66 -0.66 12.36 6.73
N LEU A 67 -0.69 13.65 7.05
CA LEU A 67 -1.91 14.45 7.07
C LEU A 67 -2.32 15.00 5.69
N ASN A 68 -1.44 15.00 4.69
CA ASN A 68 -1.72 15.61 3.39
C ASN A 68 -1.32 14.68 2.25
N ARG A 69 -2.22 14.48 1.31
CA ARG A 69 -1.88 13.84 0.04
C ARG A 69 -1.24 14.86 -0.90
N LEU A 70 -0.09 14.54 -1.47
CA LEU A 70 0.54 15.38 -2.49
C LEU A 70 -0.32 15.45 -3.76
N SER A 71 -0.55 16.65 -4.27
CA SER A 71 -1.31 16.87 -5.52
C SER A 71 -0.56 16.33 -6.74
N ILE A 72 0.76 16.42 -6.71
CA ILE A 72 1.68 15.93 -7.75
C ILE A 72 2.84 15.23 -7.05
N LEU A 73 3.21 14.04 -7.54
CA LEU A 73 4.39 13.28 -7.09
C LEU A 73 5.50 13.42 -8.14
N ASN A 74 6.53 14.20 -7.83
CA ASN A 74 7.65 14.50 -8.73
C ASN A 74 8.93 14.81 -7.93
N SER A 75 10.05 15.12 -8.60
CA SER A 75 11.35 15.37 -7.96
C SER A 75 11.40 16.58 -7.03
N SER A 76 10.36 17.42 -7.02
CA SER A 76 10.22 18.58 -6.13
C SER A 76 9.12 18.40 -5.08
N SER A 77 8.39 17.28 -5.12
CA SER A 77 7.23 17.00 -4.29
C SER A 77 7.14 15.49 -4.03
N TYR A 78 7.73 15.07 -2.91
CA TYR A 78 7.77 13.70 -2.41
C TYR A 78 7.97 13.71 -0.88
N ASP A 79 7.58 12.64 -0.19
CA ASP A 79 7.77 12.49 1.26
C ASP A 79 9.09 11.79 1.60
N PHE A 80 9.47 10.79 0.80
CA PHE A 80 10.79 10.17 0.86
C PHE A 80 11.19 9.56 -0.49
N LEU A 81 12.46 9.18 -0.58
CA LEU A 81 13.07 8.58 -1.78
C LEU A 81 13.54 7.18 -1.48
N GLY A 82 13.38 6.25 -2.41
CA GLY A 82 14.19 5.01 -2.37
C GLY A 82 15.57 5.23 -3.01
N LYS A 83 15.53 5.79 -4.22
CA LYS A 83 16.68 6.27 -5.00
C LYS A 83 16.31 7.60 -5.65
N SER A 84 17.28 8.30 -6.27
CA SER A 84 17.13 9.67 -6.80
C SER A 84 15.89 9.99 -7.64
N ILE A 85 15.27 9.00 -8.29
CA ILE A 85 14.07 9.17 -9.13
C ILE A 85 12.92 8.23 -8.72
N GLU A 86 13.03 7.64 -7.53
CA GLU A 86 12.05 6.75 -6.94
C GLU A 86 11.39 7.48 -5.77
N LEU A 87 10.17 7.94 -6.02
CA LEU A 87 9.47 8.93 -5.21
C LEU A 87 8.29 8.27 -4.49
N TYR A 88 8.09 8.63 -3.23
CA TYR A 88 6.98 8.15 -2.40
C TYR A 88 6.14 9.31 -1.84
N ASP A 89 4.85 9.07 -1.69
CA ASP A 89 3.83 9.91 -1.07
C ASP A 89 3.01 9.01 -0.13
N ILE A 90 2.94 9.39 1.14
CA ILE A 90 2.32 8.62 2.21
C ILE A 90 1.29 9.46 2.94
N PHE A 91 0.06 8.95 3.07
CA PHE A 91 -1.01 9.71 3.71
C PHE A 91 -2.07 8.81 4.32
N TYR A 92 -2.75 9.29 5.36
CA TYR A 92 -3.91 8.61 5.92
C TYR A 92 -5.06 8.55 4.92
N SER A 93 -5.75 7.42 4.87
CA SER A 93 -6.72 7.17 3.80
C SER A 93 -7.89 6.30 4.21
N ASP A 94 -8.93 6.33 3.39
CA ASP A 94 -9.92 5.26 3.34
C ASP A 94 -9.37 4.01 2.63
N ARG A 95 -10.15 2.93 2.66
CA ARG A 95 -9.77 1.65 2.03
C ARG A 95 -9.52 1.74 0.52
N PHE A 96 -9.90 2.84 -0.13
CA PHE A 96 -9.77 3.06 -1.57
C PHE A 96 -8.61 4.01 -1.91
N GLY A 97 -7.86 4.49 -0.91
CA GLY A 97 -6.73 5.41 -1.09
C GLY A 97 -7.11 6.88 -1.27
N ASN A 98 -8.31 7.27 -0.84
CA ASN A 98 -8.67 8.68 -0.73
C ASN A 98 -8.21 9.22 0.63
N LEU A 99 -7.68 10.45 0.66
CA LEU A 99 -7.25 11.11 1.89
C LEU A 99 -8.40 11.12 2.91
N ASP A 100 -8.20 10.49 4.05
CA ASP A 100 -9.12 10.51 5.20
C ASP A 100 -8.31 10.32 6.49
N ILE A 101 -7.99 11.44 7.14
CA ILE A 101 -7.19 11.48 8.36
C ILE A 101 -7.85 10.80 9.58
N ASN A 102 -9.12 10.41 9.46
CA ASN A 102 -9.90 9.81 10.54
C ASN A 102 -10.16 8.32 10.33
N ARG A 103 -9.52 7.69 9.33
CA ARG A 103 -9.65 6.26 9.03
C ARG A 103 -8.40 5.46 9.37
N GLU A 104 -8.51 4.17 9.14
CA GLU A 104 -7.66 3.08 9.61
C GLU A 104 -6.49 2.73 8.68
N TYR A 105 -6.41 3.36 7.49
CA TYR A 105 -5.41 2.99 6.48
C TYR A 105 -4.38 4.08 6.24
N VAL A 106 -3.19 3.67 5.83
CA VAL A 106 -2.18 4.52 5.20
C VAL A 106 -2.05 4.11 3.74
N THR A 107 -2.08 5.08 2.84
CA THR A 107 -1.75 4.90 1.42
C THR A 107 -0.26 5.06 1.23
N VAL A 108 0.35 4.23 0.38
CA VAL A 108 1.70 4.46 -0.15
C VAL A 108 1.59 4.58 -1.66
N LYS A 109 1.62 5.81 -2.16
CA LYS A 109 1.68 6.11 -3.59
C LYS A 109 3.13 6.29 -3.99
N SER A 110 3.52 5.71 -5.12
CA SER A 110 4.91 5.79 -5.54
C SER A 110 5.08 5.85 -7.05
N VAL A 111 6.19 6.47 -7.48
CA VAL A 111 6.57 6.59 -8.90
C VAL A 111 8.05 6.31 -9.04
N PHE A 112 8.39 5.40 -9.96
CA PHE A 112 9.75 5.19 -10.43
C PHE A 112 9.74 5.14 -11.96
N ASN A 113 10.25 6.18 -12.60
CA ASN A 113 10.16 6.32 -14.05
C ASN A 113 11.30 5.59 -14.78
N TYR A 114 11.38 4.27 -14.58
CA TYR A 114 12.31 3.38 -15.28
C TYR A 114 11.54 2.25 -15.98
N GLY A 115 11.83 2.01 -17.26
CA GLY A 115 11.23 0.96 -18.06
C GLY A 115 12.20 -0.18 -18.35
N LYS A 116 11.66 -1.37 -18.68
CA LYS A 116 12.41 -2.55 -19.12
C LYS A 116 13.51 -2.23 -20.16
N PRO A 117 14.62 -3.00 -20.19
CA PRO A 117 14.92 -4.19 -19.38
C PRO A 117 15.47 -3.88 -17.99
N SER A 118 15.65 -2.60 -17.67
CA SER A 118 16.16 -2.12 -16.39
C SER A 118 15.01 -1.68 -15.48
N GLY A 119 15.23 -1.68 -14.17
CA GLY A 119 14.25 -1.15 -13.21
C GLY A 119 13.54 -2.23 -12.40
N GLY A 120 14.12 -2.55 -11.25
CA GLY A 120 13.49 -3.25 -10.13
C GLY A 120 13.54 -2.35 -8.90
N GLY A 121 12.84 -1.21 -8.99
CA GLY A 121 12.70 -0.27 -7.88
C GLY A 121 11.32 -0.38 -7.25
N LEU A 122 11.03 0.57 -6.36
CA LEU A 122 9.85 0.57 -5.52
C LEU A 122 9.80 -0.64 -4.62
N ASN A 123 10.92 -0.86 -3.92
CA ASN A 123 11.14 -2.02 -3.08
C ASN A 123 10.73 -1.71 -1.64
N LEU A 124 9.45 -1.36 -1.45
CA LEU A 124 8.84 -1.28 -0.12
C LEU A 124 8.83 -2.68 0.49
N ARG A 125 9.34 -2.81 1.71
CA ARG A 125 9.44 -4.06 2.48
C ARG A 125 8.38 -4.17 3.55
N GLU A 126 8.29 -3.18 4.42
CA GLU A 126 7.44 -3.28 5.59
C GLU A 126 6.99 -1.89 6.00
N MET A 127 5.81 -1.84 6.61
CA MET A 127 5.37 -0.70 7.40
C MET A 127 5.31 -1.14 8.86
N ARG A 128 6.03 -0.44 9.73
CA ARG A 128 6.09 -0.73 11.16
C ARG A 128 5.43 0.38 11.96
N PHE A 129 4.57 -0.01 12.88
CA PHE A 129 4.00 0.81 13.91
C PHE A 129 4.94 0.83 15.11
N ASN A 130 5.30 2.01 15.59
CA ASN A 130 6.15 2.17 16.77
C ASN A 130 5.32 2.78 17.90
N PHE A 131 5.26 2.09 19.04
CA PHE A 131 4.49 2.51 20.20
C PHE A 131 5.38 3.20 21.24
N ALA A 132 4.78 4.07 22.04
CA ALA A 132 5.46 4.88 23.05
C ALA A 132 6.13 4.07 24.17
N ASP A 133 5.71 2.81 24.35
CA ASP A 133 6.34 1.86 25.28
C ASP A 133 7.57 1.13 24.68
N GLY A 134 7.93 1.45 23.43
CA GLY A 134 9.03 0.84 22.70
C GLY A 134 8.65 -0.46 21.97
N SER A 135 7.42 -0.96 22.13
CA SER A 135 6.93 -2.09 21.34
C SER A 135 6.72 -1.70 19.88
N THR A 136 6.73 -2.69 18.99
CA THR A 136 6.52 -2.48 17.56
C THR A 136 5.71 -3.59 16.93
N GLU A 137 4.92 -3.26 15.93
CA GLU A 137 4.19 -4.23 15.11
C GLU A 137 4.35 -3.90 13.63
N PHE A 138 4.45 -4.93 12.78
CA PHE A 138 4.35 -4.74 11.34
C PHE A 138 2.89 -4.71 10.91
N ALA A 139 2.61 -3.92 9.87
CA ALA A 139 1.33 -3.97 9.19
C ALA A 139 1.10 -5.36 8.60
N ASN A 140 -0.15 -5.82 8.62
CA ASN A 140 -0.52 -7.19 8.28
C ASN A 140 -1.65 -7.27 7.24
N LEU A 141 -2.12 -6.13 6.73
CA LEU A 141 -3.21 -6.06 5.77
C LEU A 141 -2.88 -5.09 4.62
N VAL A 142 -3.09 -5.57 3.39
CA VAL A 142 -3.23 -4.73 2.21
C VAL A 142 -4.71 -4.72 1.82
N ALA A 143 -5.37 -3.57 1.96
CA ALA A 143 -6.80 -3.43 1.70
C ALA A 143 -7.11 -3.18 0.21
N ASP A 144 -6.26 -2.40 -0.47
CA ASP A 144 -6.35 -2.18 -1.91
C ASP A 144 -4.97 -1.86 -2.50
N PHE A 145 -4.72 -2.30 -3.73
CA PHE A 145 -3.47 -2.02 -4.44
C PHE A 145 -3.69 -1.90 -5.95
N THR A 146 -2.81 -1.13 -6.57
CA THR A 146 -2.73 -1.02 -8.02
C THR A 146 -1.28 -1.03 -8.43
N VAL A 147 -0.90 -1.99 -9.28
CA VAL A 147 0.45 -2.09 -9.83
C VAL A 147 0.39 -1.67 -11.29
N LEU A 148 1.21 -0.70 -11.67
CA LEU A 148 1.31 -0.20 -13.04
C LEU A 148 2.70 -0.50 -13.61
N GLY A 149 2.86 -0.27 -14.91
CA GLY A 149 4.14 -0.38 -15.60
C GLY A 149 4.57 -1.81 -15.92
N ASN A 150 5.44 -1.94 -16.92
CA ASN A 150 5.91 -3.23 -17.45
C ASN A 150 6.92 -3.97 -16.55
N ASN A 151 7.50 -3.26 -15.57
CA ASN A 151 8.36 -3.80 -14.50
C ASN A 151 7.55 -4.19 -13.25
N GLY A 152 6.22 -3.97 -13.25
CA GLY A 152 5.34 -4.26 -12.14
C GLY A 152 5.22 -5.76 -11.84
N HIS A 153 5.39 -6.17 -10.58
CA HIS A 153 5.20 -7.56 -10.15
C HIS A 153 4.15 -7.70 -9.03
N PRO A 154 2.84 -7.72 -9.36
CA PRO A 154 1.75 -7.71 -8.38
C PRO A 154 1.83 -8.77 -7.28
N ARG A 155 2.38 -9.95 -7.58
CA ARG A 155 2.52 -11.03 -6.59
C ARG A 155 3.47 -10.71 -5.42
N THR A 156 4.30 -9.67 -5.56
CA THR A 156 5.23 -9.23 -4.52
C THR A 156 4.60 -8.24 -3.55
N VAL A 157 3.39 -7.73 -3.80
CA VAL A 157 2.71 -6.74 -2.92
C VAL A 157 2.57 -7.27 -1.49
N ARG A 158 2.32 -8.57 -1.31
CA ARG A 158 2.24 -9.21 0.01
C ARG A 158 3.54 -9.13 0.80
N ASN A 159 4.68 -8.95 0.13
CA ASN A 159 5.98 -8.80 0.78
C ASN A 159 6.12 -7.44 1.47
N ALA A 160 5.11 -6.57 1.42
CA ALA A 160 5.03 -5.31 2.16
C ALA A 160 4.49 -5.48 3.60
N ILE A 161 4.02 -6.68 3.94
CA ILE A 161 3.23 -7.01 5.15
C ILE A 161 3.49 -8.44 5.64
N ASP A 162 4.63 -9.05 5.29
CA ASP A 162 4.92 -10.46 5.61
C ASP A 162 5.76 -10.63 6.88
N GLY A 163 6.09 -9.53 7.55
CA GLY A 163 6.94 -9.47 8.73
C GLY A 163 8.41 -9.70 8.43
N ASN A 164 8.83 -9.63 7.16
CA ASN A 164 10.18 -9.99 6.72
C ASN A 164 10.90 -8.83 6.02
N LEU A 165 11.81 -8.19 6.75
CA LEU A 165 12.68 -7.14 6.22
C LEU A 165 13.68 -7.61 5.13
N LEU A 166 13.65 -8.87 4.71
CA LEU A 166 14.44 -9.41 3.60
C LEU A 166 13.65 -9.65 2.31
N THR A 167 12.32 -9.61 2.35
CA THR A 167 11.45 -9.59 1.15
C THR A 167 11.03 -8.17 0.81
N HIS A 168 10.70 -7.93 -0.46
CA HIS A 168 10.27 -6.59 -0.91
C HIS A 168 9.28 -6.70 -2.05
N THR A 169 8.51 -5.64 -2.21
CA THR A 169 7.72 -5.38 -3.41
C THR A 169 8.65 -5.10 -4.60
N THR A 170 8.16 -5.28 -5.82
CA THR A 170 8.82 -4.79 -7.03
C THR A 170 7.74 -4.28 -7.95
N ALA A 171 7.63 -2.96 -8.10
CA ALA A 171 6.47 -2.41 -8.77
C ALA A 171 6.67 -1.00 -9.37
N LYS A 172 5.72 -0.54 -10.18
CA LYS A 172 5.35 0.88 -10.28
C LYS A 172 4.06 1.02 -9.49
N LEU A 173 4.18 1.09 -8.17
CA LEU A 173 3.12 0.77 -7.22
C LEU A 173 2.33 2.00 -6.78
N SER A 174 1.01 1.91 -6.81
CA SER A 174 0.16 2.68 -5.92
C SER A 174 -0.49 1.66 -4.98
N VAL A 175 0.09 1.43 -3.79
CA VAL A 175 -0.66 0.71 -2.75
C VAL A 175 -1.66 1.70 -2.21
N LYS A 176 -2.94 1.45 -2.44
CA LYS A 176 -4.00 2.41 -2.13
C LYS A 176 -4.37 2.36 -0.66
N ALA A 177 -4.18 1.24 0.02
CA ALA A 177 -4.40 1.18 1.46
C ALA A 177 -3.63 0.01 2.08
N ILE A 178 -2.73 0.31 3.01
CA ILE A 178 -2.13 -0.64 3.95
C ILE A 178 -2.69 -0.31 5.32
N GLY A 179 -3.19 -1.31 6.01
CA GLY A 179 -3.88 -1.15 7.29
C GLY A 179 -3.38 -2.14 8.33
N PHE A 180 -3.76 -1.86 9.56
CA PHE A 180 -3.79 -2.84 10.62
C PHE A 180 -5.19 -3.41 10.69
N GLN A 181 -5.33 -4.73 10.63
CA GLN A 181 -6.54 -5.36 11.15
C GLN A 181 -6.23 -5.77 12.58
N SER A 182 -6.89 -5.14 13.55
CA SER A 182 -6.87 -5.67 14.91
C SER A 182 -7.47 -7.08 14.87
N PRO A 183 -6.89 -8.06 15.59
CA PRO A 183 -7.56 -9.34 15.81
C PRO A 183 -8.97 -9.15 16.38
#